data_AF-A0A4Q3W549-F1
#
_entry.id   AF-A0A4Q3W549-F1
#
_cell.length_a   1.000
_cell.length_b   1.000
_cell.length_c   1.000
_cell.angle_alpha   90.00
_cell.angle_beta   90.00
_cell.angle_gamma   90.00
#
_symmetry.space_group_name_H-M   'P 1'
#
loop_
_entity.id
_entity.type
_entity.pdbx_description
1 polymer ?
#
loop_
_entity_poly.entity_id
_entity_poly.type
_entity_poly.pdbx_seq_one_letter_code
_entity_poly.pdbx_strand_id
1 'polypeptide(L)'
;MTEQQNQSSDLFNDMGIDPMAKQYIRSMASWAMIIVVVAVIGYVLSILDLFRAKKVSFSRSEGFDMGFAQRLGGSDMFGTFFSIAIGLLVNYFLFRFATQAKSAVDGLDQSGLNKAFGNLKGYFMACSIILIIIFVLLLLAVLVAGARTVA
;
A
#
# COMPACT_ATOMS: atom_id res chain seq x y z
N MET A 1 22.30 -13.12 50.27
CA MET A 1 21.78 -13.78 49.05
C MET A 1 21.74 -12.71 47.98
N THR A 2 22.77 -12.67 47.14
CA THR A 2 22.93 -11.67 46.07
C THR A 2 22.16 -12.15 44.85
N GLU A 3 21.03 -11.52 44.57
CA GLU A 3 20.30 -11.71 43.32
C GLU A 3 21.18 -11.20 42.17
N GLN A 4 21.72 -12.13 41.39
CA GLN A 4 22.28 -11.83 40.08
C GLN A 4 21.13 -11.32 39.21
N GLN A 5 21.04 -9.99 39.07
CA GLN A 5 20.26 -9.37 38.01
C GLN A 5 20.77 -9.96 36.69
N ASN A 6 19.92 -10.80 36.11
CA ASN A 6 20.07 -11.37 34.78
C ASN A 6 20.11 -10.20 33.79
N GLN A 7 21.30 -9.62 33.58
CA GLN A 7 21.64 -8.85 32.39
C GLN A 7 21.59 -9.83 31.21
N SER A 8 20.37 -10.17 30.80
CA SER A 8 20.09 -10.53 29.41
C SER A 8 20.36 -9.28 28.60
N SER A 9 21.65 -9.03 28.41
CA SER A 9 22.22 -8.14 27.42
C SER A 9 21.64 -8.65 26.12
N ASP A 10 20.59 -7.99 25.63
CA ASP A 10 20.01 -8.30 24.33
C ASP A 10 21.18 -8.35 23.35
N LEU A 11 21.56 -9.57 22.95
CA LEU A 11 22.71 -9.85 22.08
C LEU A 11 22.60 -9.11 20.73
N PHE A 12 21.41 -8.58 20.46
CA PHE A 12 21.00 -7.84 19.28
C PHE A 12 20.94 -6.31 19.47
N ASN A 13 21.05 -5.78 20.69
CA ASN A 13 21.03 -4.33 20.93
C ASN A 13 22.36 -3.64 20.55
N ASP A 14 23.46 -4.41 20.45
CA ASP A 14 24.78 -3.89 20.04
C ASP A 14 25.15 -4.23 18.59
N MET A 15 24.25 -4.93 17.87
CA MET A 15 24.39 -5.14 16.42
C MET A 15 23.96 -3.86 15.71
N GLY A 16 24.90 -2.93 15.60
CA GLY A 16 24.78 -1.78 14.71
C GLY A 16 24.37 -2.24 13.30
N ILE A 17 23.53 -1.44 12.64
CA ILE A 17 23.02 -1.80 11.31
C ILE A 17 24.19 -1.91 10.33
N ASP A 18 24.33 -3.10 9.77
CA ASP A 18 25.34 -3.42 8.77
C ASP A 18 25.29 -2.45 7.57
N PRO A 19 26.43 -2.06 6.99
CA PRO A 19 26.45 -1.18 5.81
C PRO A 19 25.61 -1.69 4.63
N MET A 20 25.51 -3.01 4.40
CA MET A 20 24.64 -3.54 3.34
C MET A 20 23.16 -3.38 3.69
N ALA A 21 22.78 -3.60 4.95
CA ALA A 21 21.41 -3.37 5.39
C ALA A 21 21.00 -1.90 5.19
N LYS A 22 21.90 -0.95 5.48
CA LYS A 22 21.68 0.48 5.21
C LYS A 22 21.43 0.74 3.72
N GLN A 23 22.25 0.15 2.84
CA GLN A 23 22.08 0.29 1.39
C GLN A 23 20.73 -0.26 0.92
N TYR A 24 20.30 -1.42 1.43
CA TYR A 24 19.00 -2.00 1.08
C TYR A 24 17.85 -1.13 1.57
N ILE A 25 17.89 -0.64 2.81
CA ILE A 25 16.84 0.25 3.33
C ILE A 25 16.74 1.52 2.49
N ARG A 26 17.89 2.10 2.09
CA ARG A 26 17.93 3.30 1.24
C ARG A 26 17.36 3.04 -0.15
N SER A 27 17.67 1.88 -0.73
CA SER A 27 17.10 1.44 -2.00
C SER A 27 15.59 1.25 -1.89
N MET A 28 15.12 0.51 -0.88
CA MET A 28 13.68 0.30 -0.62
C MET A 28 12.93 1.61 -0.42
N ALA A 29 13.50 2.55 0.32
CA ALA A 29 12.93 3.88 0.51
C ALA A 29 12.83 4.66 -0.81
N SER A 30 13.82 4.53 -1.69
CA SER A 30 13.81 5.19 -3.00
C SER A 30 12.73 4.60 -3.92
N TRP A 31 12.61 3.28 -3.96
CA TRP A 31 11.54 2.59 -4.71
C TRP A 31 10.15 2.91 -4.16
N ALA A 32 10.00 2.97 -2.83
CA ALA A 32 8.76 3.38 -2.18
C ALA A 32 8.34 4.81 -2.60
N MET A 33 9.29 5.76 -2.69
CA MET A 33 8.99 7.10 -3.21
C MET A 33 8.51 7.07 -4.66
N ILE A 34 9.14 6.26 -5.52
CA ILE A 34 8.73 6.13 -6.92
C ILE A 34 7.27 5.65 -7.01
N ILE A 35 6.91 4.62 -6.22
CA ILE A 35 5.54 4.10 -6.17
C ILE A 35 4.55 5.20 -5.77
N VAL A 36 4.87 5.98 -4.73
CA VAL A 36 4.01 7.09 -4.27
C VAL A 36 3.81 8.12 -5.37
N VAL A 37 4.88 8.54 -6.06
CA VAL A 37 4.79 9.54 -7.15
C VAL A 37 3.93 9.02 -8.29
N VAL A 38 4.15 7.77 -8.73
CA VAL A 38 3.37 7.14 -9.80
C VAL A 38 1.90 7.03 -9.41
N ALA A 39 1.60 6.65 -8.16
CA ALA A 39 0.23 6.56 -7.68
C ALA A 39 -0.47 7.93 -7.66
N VAL A 40 0.20 8.99 -7.22
CA VAL A 40 -0.34 10.36 -7.23
C VAL A 40 -0.65 10.82 -8.65
N ILE A 41 0.23 10.54 -9.62
CA ILE A 41 -0.04 10.83 -11.03
C ILE A 41 -1.29 10.08 -11.50
N GLY A 42 -1.41 8.79 -11.14
CA GLY A 42 -2.60 7.99 -11.42
C GLY A 42 -3.89 8.59 -10.86
N TYR A 43 -3.86 9.15 -9.64
CA TYR A 43 -5.02 9.82 -9.06
C TYR A 43 -5.40 11.10 -9.82
N VAL A 44 -4.41 11.90 -10.22
CA VAL A 44 -4.66 13.11 -11.03
C VAL A 44 -5.31 12.74 -12.37
N LEU A 45 -4.79 11.72 -13.05
CA LEU A 45 -5.37 11.22 -14.31
C LEU A 45 -6.81 10.71 -14.11
N SER A 46 -7.06 9.99 -13.01
CA SER A 46 -8.40 9.48 -12.67
C SER A 46 -9.41 10.61 -12.47
N ILE A 47 -8.98 11.73 -11.88
CA ILE A 47 -9.83 12.93 -11.72
C ILE A 47 -10.07 13.58 -13.08
N LEU A 48 -9.06 13.71 -13.94
CA LEU A 48 -9.22 14.29 -15.28
C LEU A 48 -10.21 13.50 -16.15
N ASP A 49 -10.21 12.18 -16.01
CA ASP A 49 -11.15 11.32 -16.73
C ASP A 49 -12.61 11.48 -16.25
N LEU A 50 -12.86 11.98 -15.04
CA LEU A 50 -14.21 12.36 -14.60
C LEU A 50 -14.75 13.59 -15.35
N PHE A 51 -13.88 14.50 -15.77
CA PHE A 51 -14.26 15.75 -16.45
C PHE A 51 -14.31 15.62 -17.98
N ARG A 52 -13.71 14.56 -18.55
CA ARG A 52 -13.89 14.24 -19.96
C ARG A 52 -15.32 13.76 -20.18
N ALA A 53 -16.06 14.42 -21.08
CA ALA A 53 -17.41 14.01 -21.44
C ALA A 53 -17.42 12.51 -21.78
N LYS A 54 -18.05 11.70 -20.93
CA LYS A 54 -18.18 10.25 -21.15
C LYS A 54 -19.03 10.04 -22.39
N LYS A 55 -18.38 9.90 -23.56
CA LYS A 55 -18.99 9.11 -24.63
C LYS A 55 -19.18 7.73 -24.02
N VAL A 56 -20.42 7.26 -23.93
CA VAL A 56 -20.75 5.91 -23.46
C VAL A 56 -20.11 4.93 -24.43
N SER A 57 -18.83 4.67 -24.23
CA SER A 57 -18.10 3.61 -24.87
C SER A 57 -18.31 2.41 -23.97
N PHE A 58 -19.10 1.47 -24.45
CA PHE A 58 -19.03 0.09 -23.99
C PHE A 58 -17.64 -0.45 -24.39
N SER A 59 -16.61 0.02 -23.70
CA SER A 59 -15.26 -0.49 -23.88
C SER A 59 -15.19 -1.79 -23.10
N ARG A 60 -15.33 -2.88 -23.85
CA ARG A 60 -14.96 -4.22 -23.41
C ARG A 60 -13.43 -4.20 -23.29
N SER A 61 -12.90 -3.79 -22.14
CA SER A 61 -11.47 -3.87 -21.87
C SER A 61 -11.10 -5.34 -21.67
N GLU A 62 -10.28 -5.84 -22.59
CA GLU A 62 -9.76 -7.20 -22.57
C GLU A 62 -8.77 -7.35 -21.40
N GLY A 63 -9.10 -8.22 -20.45
CA GLY A 63 -8.16 -9.09 -19.75
C GLY A 63 -7.26 -8.51 -18.65
N PHE A 64 -7.01 -7.21 -18.58
CA PHE A 64 -6.15 -6.65 -17.52
C PHE A 64 -6.56 -5.23 -17.13
N ASP A 65 -7.86 -5.07 -16.88
CA ASP A 65 -8.38 -3.87 -16.25
C ASP A 65 -8.71 -4.24 -14.80
N MET A 66 -8.20 -3.46 -13.84
CA MET A 66 -8.72 -3.43 -12.46
C MET A 66 -10.13 -2.80 -12.46
N GLY A 67 -10.99 -3.23 -13.40
CA GLY A 67 -12.37 -2.82 -13.64
C GLY A 67 -13.34 -3.29 -12.56
N PHE A 68 -12.82 -3.68 -11.39
CA PHE A 68 -13.60 -3.83 -10.18
C PHE A 68 -14.10 -2.46 -9.69
N ALA A 69 -13.32 -1.39 -9.87
CA ALA A 69 -13.73 -0.04 -9.54
C ALA A 69 -14.86 0.47 -10.47
N GLN A 70 -14.86 0.07 -11.74
CA GLN A 70 -15.79 0.57 -12.75
C GLN A 70 -17.15 -0.13 -12.76
N ARG A 71 -17.28 -1.32 -12.14
CA ARG A 71 -18.52 -2.11 -12.16
C ARG A 71 -19.31 -2.12 -10.85
N LEU A 72 -18.75 -1.66 -9.73
CA LEU A 72 -19.41 -1.69 -8.42
C LEU A 72 -20.00 -0.35 -7.94
N GLY A 73 -19.77 0.76 -8.63
CA GLY A 73 -20.17 2.08 -8.16
C GLY A 73 -21.36 2.66 -8.92
N GLY A 74 -22.56 2.54 -8.36
CA GLY A 74 -23.61 3.52 -8.64
C GLY A 74 -23.07 4.93 -8.36
N SER A 75 -23.25 5.83 -9.32
CA SER A 75 -22.62 7.17 -9.43
C SER A 75 -21.09 7.15 -9.58
N ASP A 76 -20.63 7.21 -10.84
CA ASP A 76 -19.22 7.22 -11.26
C ASP A 76 -18.30 8.19 -10.49
N MET A 77 -18.83 9.30 -9.96
CA MET A 77 -18.03 10.24 -9.17
C MET A 77 -17.74 9.71 -7.76
N PHE A 78 -18.75 9.20 -7.05
CA PHE A 78 -18.58 8.80 -5.65
C PHE A 78 -17.60 7.63 -5.51
N GLY A 79 -17.69 6.65 -6.40
CA GLY A 79 -16.75 5.51 -6.43
C GLY A 79 -15.30 5.93 -6.69
N THR A 80 -15.08 6.87 -7.61
CA THR A 80 -13.73 7.37 -7.91
C THR A 80 -13.14 8.19 -6.76
N PHE A 81 -13.92 9.07 -6.11
CA PHE A 81 -13.41 9.81 -4.95
C PHE A 81 -13.11 8.89 -3.77
N PHE A 82 -13.95 7.87 -3.54
CA PHE A 82 -13.75 6.91 -2.47
C PHE A 82 -12.49 6.05 -2.69
N SER A 83 -12.26 5.57 -3.92
CA SER A 83 -11.06 4.78 -4.23
C SER A 83 -9.78 5.61 -4.12
N ILE A 84 -9.80 6.87 -4.56
CA ILE A 84 -8.68 7.81 -4.40
C ILE A 84 -8.40 8.06 -2.92
N ALA A 85 -9.43 8.26 -2.09
CA ALA A 85 -9.26 8.49 -0.65
C ALA A 85 -8.57 7.31 0.05
N ILE A 86 -8.99 6.07 -0.24
CA ILE A 86 -8.35 4.86 0.29
C ILE A 86 -6.92 4.74 -0.23
N GLY A 87 -6.71 4.97 -1.53
CA GLY A 87 -5.40 4.90 -2.15
C GLY A 87 -4.40 5.91 -1.57
N LEU A 88 -4.84 7.14 -1.31
CA LEU A 88 -4.05 8.17 -0.64
C LEU A 88 -3.71 7.77 0.79
N LEU A 89 -4.66 7.20 1.54
CA LEU A 89 -4.41 6.72 2.90
C LEU A 89 -3.32 5.64 2.93
N VAL A 90 -3.38 4.67 2.01
CA VAL A 90 -2.36 3.61 1.91
C VAL A 90 -0.99 4.20 1.51
N ASN A 91 -0.96 5.05 0.47
CA ASN A 91 0.27 5.68 0.01
C ASN A 91 0.87 6.66 1.03
N TYR A 92 0.08 7.22 1.93
CA TYR A 92 0.57 8.05 3.03
C TYR A 92 1.53 7.27 3.94
N PHE A 93 1.20 6.03 4.29
CA PHE A 93 2.09 5.18 5.08
C PHE A 93 3.37 4.85 4.32
N LEU A 94 3.27 4.57 3.02
CA LEU A 94 4.43 4.28 2.17
C LEU A 94 5.35 5.50 2.01
N PHE A 95 4.78 6.68 1.84
CA PHE A 95 5.49 7.95 1.81
C PHE A 95 6.21 8.24 3.14
N ARG A 96 5.52 8.00 4.26
CA ARG A 96 6.12 8.16 5.60
C ARG A 96 7.26 7.18 5.84
N PHE A 97 7.12 5.93 5.40
CA PHE A 97 8.23 4.97 5.42
C PHE A 97 9.40 5.50 4.60
N ALA A 98 9.17 5.89 3.35
CA ALA A 98 10.23 6.28 2.44
C ALA A 98 11.02 7.51 2.92
N THR A 99 10.34 8.50 3.47
CA THR A 99 10.96 9.72 4.02
C THR A 99 11.72 9.43 5.32
N GLN A 100 11.11 8.74 6.28
CA GLN A 100 11.72 8.46 7.58
C GLN A 100 12.85 7.41 7.48
N ALA A 101 12.71 6.39 6.64
CA ALA A 101 13.74 5.38 6.45
C ALA A 101 15.02 6.00 5.88
N LYS A 102 14.89 6.90 4.89
CA LYS A 102 16.04 7.60 4.31
C LYS A 102 16.73 8.48 5.33
N SER A 103 15.99 9.31 6.08
CA SER A 103 16.58 10.19 7.10
C SER A 103 17.18 9.42 8.27
N ALA A 104 16.55 8.32 8.69
CA ALA A 104 17.03 7.50 9.81
C ALA A 104 18.32 6.74 9.45
N VAL A 105 18.43 6.23 8.23
CA VAL A 105 19.66 5.56 7.76
C VAL A 105 20.80 6.57 7.61
N ASP A 106 20.53 7.73 7.02
CA ASP A 106 21.55 8.77 6.81
C ASP A 106 22.00 9.39 8.17
N GLY A 107 21.10 9.48 9.15
CA GLY A 107 21.35 10.02 10.50
C GLY A 107 21.78 8.99 11.55
N LEU A 108 21.92 7.70 11.19
CA LEU A 108 22.22 6.59 12.11
C LEU A 108 21.25 6.52 13.31
N ASP A 109 19.99 6.91 13.11
CA ASP A 109 18.97 6.95 14.16
C ASP A 109 18.12 5.68 14.16
N GLN A 110 18.39 4.79 15.11
CA GLN A 110 17.65 3.54 15.30
C GLN A 110 16.17 3.77 15.69
N SER A 111 15.87 4.83 16.45
CA SER A 111 14.49 5.17 16.83
C SER A 111 13.69 5.61 15.61
N GLY A 112 14.29 6.46 14.77
CA GLY A 112 13.73 6.87 13.49
C GLY A 112 13.49 5.68 12.55
N LEU A 113 14.41 4.72 12.52
CA LEU A 113 14.26 3.53 11.67
C LEU A 113 13.13 2.61 12.17
N ASN A 114 13.00 2.43 13.48
CA ASN A 114 11.88 1.67 14.05
C ASN A 114 10.53 2.31 13.69
N LYS A 115 10.43 3.65 13.73
CA LYS A 115 9.23 4.37 13.29
C LYS A 115 8.98 4.18 11.79
N ALA A 116 10.02 4.20 10.97
CA ALA A 116 9.90 3.95 9.54
C ALA A 116 9.33 2.55 9.26
N PHE A 117 9.88 1.50 9.88
CA PHE A 117 9.36 0.13 9.77
C PHE A 117 7.94 -0.01 10.31
N GLY A 118 7.58 0.75 11.36
CA GLY A 118 6.20 0.84 11.84
C GLY A 118 5.23 1.32 10.76
N ASN A 119 5.61 2.35 9.99
CA ASN A 119 4.80 2.83 8.86
C ASN A 119 4.73 1.79 7.73
N LEU A 120 5.83 1.08 7.45
CA LEU A 120 5.85 0.01 6.45
C LEU A 120 4.93 -1.16 6.83
N LYS A 121 4.92 -1.55 8.11
CA LYS A 121 3.97 -2.53 8.65
C LYS A 121 2.52 -2.07 8.44
N GLY A 122 2.23 -0.79 8.74
CA GLY A 122 0.92 -0.20 8.51
C GLY A 122 0.48 -0.28 7.06
N TYR A 123 1.38 0.01 6.12
CA TYR A 123 1.14 -0.14 4.69
C TYR A 123 0.76 -1.58 4.30
N PHE A 124 1.54 -2.58 4.71
CA PHE A 124 1.22 -3.99 4.40
C PHE A 124 -0.08 -4.47 5.05
N MET A 125 -0.38 -3.99 6.27
CA MET A 125 -1.64 -4.31 6.96
C MET A 125 -2.84 -3.73 6.20
N ALA A 126 -2.76 -2.48 5.75
CA ALA A 126 -3.82 -1.87 4.94
C ALA A 126 -4.01 -2.60 3.60
N CYS A 127 -2.91 -2.88 2.88
CA CYS A 127 -2.96 -3.60 1.61
C CYS A 127 -3.55 -5.01 1.75
N SER A 128 -3.17 -5.75 2.79
CA SER A 128 -3.67 -7.11 3.02
C SER A 128 -5.17 -7.13 3.34
N ILE A 129 -5.66 -6.19 4.15
CA ILE A 129 -7.11 -6.05 4.43
C ILE A 129 -7.88 -5.78 3.14
N ILE A 130 -7.43 -4.82 2.33
CA ILE A 130 -8.07 -4.49 1.05
C ILE A 130 -8.07 -5.70 0.11
N LEU A 131 -6.95 -6.41 0.02
CA LEU A 131 -6.80 -7.59 -0.84
C LEU A 131 -7.75 -8.71 -0.41
N ILE A 132 -7.87 -8.98 0.89
CA ILE A 132 -8.80 -9.99 1.42
C ILE A 132 -10.24 -9.64 1.05
N ILE A 133 -10.65 -8.38 1.22
CA ILE A 133 -12.01 -7.94 0.87
C ILE A 133 -12.28 -8.17 -0.62
N ILE A 134 -11.35 -7.75 -1.50
CA ILE A 134 -11.48 -7.96 -2.95
C ILE A 134 -11.57 -9.45 -3.27
N PHE A 135 -10.73 -10.28 -2.67
CA PHE A 135 -10.71 -11.72 -2.91
C PHE A 135 -12.04 -12.39 -2.52
N VAL A 136 -12.60 -12.03 -1.37
CA VAL A 136 -13.91 -12.52 -0.91
C VAL A 136 -15.02 -12.11 -1.86
N LEU A 137 -15.03 -10.84 -2.31
CA LEU A 137 -16.03 -10.36 -3.26
C LEU A 137 -15.91 -11.04 -4.63
N LEU A 138 -14.69 -11.28 -5.11
CA LEU A 138 -14.45 -12.01 -6.36
C LEU A 138 -14.94 -13.46 -6.27
N LEU A 139 -14.66 -14.15 -5.16
CA LEU A 139 -15.13 -15.52 -4.94
C LEU A 139 -16.66 -15.57 -4.96
N LEU A 140 -17.32 -14.64 -4.26
CA LEU A 140 -18.78 -14.53 -4.23
C LEU A 140 -19.36 -14.23 -5.62
N ALA A 141 -18.73 -13.34 -6.40
CA ALA A 141 -19.15 -13.03 -7.75
C ALA A 141 -19.05 -14.26 -8.68
N VAL A 142 -17.97 -15.03 -8.59
CA VAL A 142 -17.79 -16.28 -9.36
C VAL A 142 -18.84 -17.32 -8.96
N LEU A 143 -19.12 -17.49 -7.67
CA LEU A 143 -20.14 -18.41 -7.17
C LEU A 143 -21.53 -18.07 -7.73
N VAL A 144 -21.92 -16.79 -7.66
CA VAL A 144 -23.23 -16.34 -8.16
C VAL A 144 -23.31 -16.45 -9.68
N ALA A 145 -22.25 -16.10 -10.40
CA ALA A 145 -22.22 -16.23 -11.86
C ALA A 145 -22.31 -17.70 -12.29
N GLY A 146 -21.55 -18.59 -11.65
CA GLY A 146 -21.61 -20.03 -11.88
C GLY A 146 -22.99 -20.63 -11.58
N ALA A 147 -23.62 -20.23 -10.48
CA ALA A 147 -24.98 -20.67 -10.14
C ALA A 147 -26.02 -20.24 -11.19
N ARG A 148 -25.89 -19.04 -11.76
CA ARG A 148 -26.79 -18.54 -12.83
C ARG A 148 -26.59 -19.22 -14.18
N THR A 149 -25.40 -19.77 -14.45
CA THR A 149 -25.14 -20.49 -15.71
C THR A 149 -25.62 -21.95 -15.70
N VAL A 150 -25.93 -22.49 -14.52
CA VAL A 150 -26.37 -23.90 -14.34
C VAL A 150 -27.89 -24.02 -14.15
N ALA A 151 -28.58 -22.91 -13.84
CA ALA A 151 -30.04 -22.83 -13.75
C ALA A 151 -30.67 -22.36 -15.07
#